data_AF-A0A229S8H2-F1
#
_entry.id   AF-A0A229S8H2-F1
#
_cell.length_a   1.000
_cell.length_b   1.000
_cell.length_c   1.000
_cell.angle_alpha   90.00
_cell.angle_beta   90.00
_cell.angle_gamma   90.00
#
_symmetry.space_group_name_H-M   'P 1'
#
loop_
_entity.id
_entity.type
_entity.pdbx_description
1 polymer ?
#
loop_
_entity_poly.entity_id
_entity_poly.type
_entity_poly.pdbx_seq_one_letter_code
_entity_poly.pdbx_strand_id
1 'polypeptide(L)'
;MNRMARNMRGLDGAESPRSAEPTRPRLAEAIEEIIAELDDRELTLCRDRILSTQPATLAQIGERIRVSRERAGQLDNQVRRRLREAFENSALISETTRWVCDSVTHVADVHRLIVVRPEIRTPVPSVGISALKALAAVFGRFEMRGEWVLAPTAENAVRTVAKLLEANASPEGVVPITVASAAMRVSDEEAARWLTHRGYTIRGAHVLTKTSSIEDHAAALLGIAGTPMTLEAIRAQLIPKRTDAAVRNALVADTRFLKSDRTAWALSRWGLPEYVPIRRQIAKLITENGGSLELATLIESIRSRYDVSEASVRTYASAGEFVQRDNVVSFRGTTDSRGKSPQNTGRVFREGDIVRFRLKINNQHVRGSGFSLPSALATLLGVGPNSAKTFQSRLGPQEVTWASVQARSGTIKRFIDELGLQAGDLVFLEFRAGGEFDVKRTPPPGRGVRAALAMTGHSNSDDPALDQDAVVAELAHAVWLDTDAGLDDIRGVLTRRRELDILEMVDSAA
;
A
#
# COMPACT_ATOMS: atom_id res chain seq x y z
N MET A 1 56.48 67.08 5.54
CA MET A 1 57.83 66.60 5.15
C MET A 1 57.64 65.64 3.98
N ASN A 2 57.72 66.18 2.76
CA ASN A 2 58.87 66.08 1.84
C ASN A 2 58.97 64.69 1.18
N ARG A 3 58.55 64.58 -0.10
CA ARG A 3 59.37 64.74 -1.33
C ARG A 3 60.08 63.41 -1.65
N MET A 4 59.98 62.82 -2.84
CA MET A 4 60.19 63.27 -4.23
C MET A 4 59.78 62.08 -5.14
N ALA A 5 59.51 62.11 -6.46
CA ALA A 5 59.42 63.07 -7.57
C ALA A 5 58.85 62.24 -8.75
N ARG A 6 57.82 62.65 -9.51
CA ARG A 6 57.81 63.57 -10.68
C ARG A 6 58.14 62.90 -12.03
N ASN A 7 57.13 62.83 -12.92
CA ASN A 7 57.10 63.14 -14.37
C ASN A 7 55.83 62.49 -14.99
N MET A 8 54.73 63.17 -15.33
CA MET A 8 54.39 64.20 -16.34
C MET A 8 54.50 63.80 -17.83
N ARG A 9 53.36 64.04 -18.52
CA ARG A 9 53.03 64.00 -19.96
C ARG A 9 52.78 62.60 -20.52
N GLY A 10 51.63 62.27 -21.10
CA GLY A 10 50.59 63.08 -21.71
C GLY A 10 50.37 62.53 -23.11
N LEU A 11 49.29 61.79 -23.33
CA LEU A 11 48.72 61.48 -24.64
C LEU A 11 47.23 61.27 -24.42
N ASP A 12 46.46 62.31 -24.76
CA ASP A 12 45.05 62.21 -25.12
C ASP A 12 44.92 61.16 -26.22
N GLY A 13 44.50 59.97 -25.82
CA GLY A 13 44.04 58.92 -26.72
C GLY A 13 42.57 58.72 -26.45
N ALA A 14 41.73 59.31 -27.30
CA ALA A 14 40.31 59.03 -27.36
C ALA A 14 40.09 57.53 -27.66
N GLU A 15 40.04 56.71 -26.61
CA GLU A 15 39.49 55.36 -26.72
C GLU A 15 37.97 55.45 -26.52
N SER A 16 37.33 55.60 -27.67
CA SER A 16 35.93 55.27 -27.92
C SER A 16 35.49 54.04 -27.11
N PRO A 17 34.30 54.06 -26.47
CA PRO A 17 33.81 52.91 -25.73
C PRO A 17 33.47 51.78 -26.73
N ARG A 18 34.40 50.83 -26.94
CA ARG A 18 34.08 49.52 -27.49
C ARG A 18 33.41 48.68 -26.42
N SER A 19 32.15 48.99 -26.15
CA SER A 19 31.28 48.12 -25.34
C SER A 19 29.83 48.28 -25.79
N ALA A 20 29.56 47.90 -27.03
CA ALA A 20 28.23 47.61 -27.52
C ALA A 20 28.33 46.67 -28.73
N GLU A 21 28.26 45.36 -28.48
CA GLU A 21 27.67 44.45 -29.46
C GLU A 21 26.70 43.51 -28.73
N PRO A 22 25.45 43.94 -28.47
CA PRO A 22 24.35 43.01 -28.29
C PRO A 22 23.93 42.52 -29.69
N THR A 23 24.76 41.69 -30.30
CA THR A 23 24.44 41.04 -31.57
C THR A 23 24.08 39.59 -31.18
N ARG A 24 22.89 39.05 -31.42
CA ARG A 24 22.28 38.83 -32.75
C ARG A 24 20.80 38.37 -32.64
N PRO A 25 19.81 39.16 -33.07
CA PRO A 25 18.52 38.65 -33.57
C PRO A 25 18.61 37.91 -34.92
N ARG A 26 19.83 37.70 -35.45
CA ARG A 26 20.13 37.20 -36.81
C ARG A 26 19.50 35.85 -37.16
N LEU A 27 19.19 34.98 -36.20
CA LEU A 27 18.61 33.67 -36.54
C LEU A 27 17.17 33.80 -37.02
N ALA A 28 16.33 34.53 -36.28
CA ALA A 28 14.94 34.75 -36.68
C ALA A 28 14.88 35.59 -37.96
N GLU A 29 15.77 36.58 -38.11
CA GLU A 29 15.92 37.37 -39.33
C GLU A 29 16.33 36.50 -40.53
N ALA A 30 17.33 35.61 -40.39
CA ALA A 30 17.73 34.71 -41.48
C ALA A 30 16.62 33.73 -41.88
N ILE A 31 15.81 33.27 -40.91
CA ILE A 31 14.64 32.44 -41.21
C ILE A 31 13.55 33.29 -41.90
N GLU A 32 13.32 34.52 -41.44
CA GLU A 32 12.37 35.46 -42.02
C GLU A 32 12.73 35.81 -43.47
N GLU A 33 14.01 36.07 -43.77
CA GLU A 33 14.50 36.32 -45.13
C GLU A 33 14.17 35.17 -46.08
N ILE A 34 14.36 33.92 -45.64
CA ILE A 34 14.01 32.72 -46.44
C ILE A 34 12.50 32.62 -46.63
N ILE A 35 11.70 32.91 -45.59
CA ILE A 35 10.24 32.87 -45.66
C ILE A 35 9.70 33.99 -46.55
N ALA A 36 10.35 35.15 -46.59
CA ALA A 36 9.95 36.29 -47.42
C ALA A 36 10.10 36.03 -48.93
N GLU A 37 10.87 35.01 -49.33
CA GLU A 37 10.95 34.57 -50.74
C GLU A 37 9.76 33.70 -51.18
N LEU A 38 8.88 33.28 -50.26
CA LEU A 38 7.70 32.49 -50.56
C LEU A 38 6.60 33.37 -51.15
N ASP A 39 5.85 32.84 -52.12
CA ASP A 39 4.64 33.52 -52.60
C ASP A 39 3.49 33.48 -51.56
N ASP A 40 2.43 34.26 -51.77
CA ASP A 40 1.30 34.34 -50.83
C ASP A 40 0.67 32.98 -50.48
N ARG A 41 0.61 32.05 -51.45
CA ARG A 41 0.04 30.71 -51.27
C ARG A 41 1.00 29.83 -50.47
N GLU A 42 2.27 29.87 -50.82
CA GLU A 42 3.35 29.16 -50.12
C GLU A 42 3.49 29.66 -48.68
N LEU A 43 3.40 30.98 -48.44
CA LEU A 43 3.41 31.58 -47.11
C LEU A 43 2.20 31.13 -46.27
N THR A 44 1.01 31.11 -46.86
CA THR A 44 -0.20 30.59 -46.20
C THR A 44 -0.02 29.14 -45.78
N LEU A 45 0.51 28.30 -46.67
CA LEU A 45 0.81 26.89 -46.40
C LEU A 45 1.88 26.72 -45.32
N CYS A 46 2.93 27.56 -45.36
CA CYS A 46 4.01 27.60 -44.40
C CYS A 46 3.48 27.90 -43.00
N ARG A 47 2.74 29.00 -42.85
CA ARG A 47 2.19 29.49 -41.58
C ARG A 47 1.13 28.56 -41.00
N ASP A 48 0.15 28.16 -41.81
CA ASP A 48 -1.07 27.52 -41.30
C ASP A 48 -0.93 25.99 -41.19
N ARG A 49 0.10 25.39 -41.81
CA ARG A 49 0.26 23.93 -41.86
C ARG A 49 1.68 23.45 -41.58
N ILE A 50 2.70 23.93 -42.28
CA ILE A 50 4.06 23.36 -42.16
C ILE A 50 4.70 23.71 -40.82
N LEU A 51 4.60 24.98 -40.41
CA LEU A 51 5.18 25.51 -39.18
C LEU A 51 4.16 25.70 -38.05
N SER A 52 2.89 25.39 -38.32
CA SER A 52 1.81 25.53 -37.34
C SER A 52 1.89 24.48 -36.23
N THR A 53 1.59 24.90 -34.99
CA THR A 53 1.38 23.98 -33.86
C THR A 53 0.06 23.22 -33.96
N GLN A 54 -0.88 23.70 -34.78
CA GLN A 54 -2.15 23.05 -35.09
C GLN A 54 -2.32 23.02 -36.62
N PRO A 55 -1.68 22.06 -37.30
CA PRO A 55 -1.63 22.04 -38.76
C PRO A 55 -3.02 21.93 -39.39
N ALA A 56 -3.40 22.89 -40.22
CA ALA A 56 -4.60 22.79 -41.04
C ALA A 56 -4.50 21.58 -41.98
N THR A 57 -5.61 20.89 -42.23
CA THR A 57 -5.66 19.75 -43.16
C THR A 57 -5.41 20.21 -44.60
N LEU A 58 -4.97 19.30 -45.48
CA LEU A 58 -4.78 19.60 -46.90
C LEU A 58 -6.06 20.11 -47.59
N ALA A 59 -7.23 19.66 -47.14
CA ALA A 59 -8.51 20.14 -47.64
C ALA A 59 -8.76 21.61 -47.25
N GLN A 60 -8.60 21.93 -45.95
CA GLN A 60 -8.76 23.30 -45.44
C GLN A 60 -7.75 24.27 -46.08
N ILE A 61 -6.51 23.83 -46.27
CA ILE A 61 -5.51 24.63 -46.97
C ILE A 61 -5.88 24.81 -48.44
N GLY A 62 -6.30 23.74 -49.13
CA GLY A 62 -6.73 23.82 -50.53
C GLY A 62 -7.84 24.84 -50.74
N GLU A 63 -8.82 24.87 -49.84
CA GLU A 63 -9.87 25.89 -49.84
C GLU A 63 -9.31 27.31 -49.66
N ARG A 64 -8.43 27.54 -48.67
CA ARG A 64 -7.83 28.86 -48.40
C ARG A 64 -7.03 29.41 -49.58
N ILE A 65 -6.20 28.59 -50.22
CA ILE A 65 -5.34 29.01 -51.34
C ILE A 65 -5.98 28.77 -52.73
N ARG A 66 -7.25 28.31 -52.76
CA ARG A 66 -8.09 28.06 -53.95
C ARG A 66 -7.50 27.03 -54.92
N VAL A 67 -7.12 25.86 -54.41
CA VAL A 67 -6.63 24.71 -55.20
C VAL A 67 -7.26 23.39 -54.70
N SER A 68 -7.19 22.32 -55.50
CA SER A 68 -7.65 20.99 -55.06
C SER A 68 -6.82 20.47 -53.88
N ARG A 69 -7.36 19.51 -53.11
CA ARG A 69 -6.65 18.84 -52.03
C ARG A 69 -5.34 18.21 -52.50
N GLU A 70 -5.36 17.56 -53.66
CA GLU A 70 -4.19 16.92 -54.27
C GLU A 70 -3.13 17.98 -54.62
N ARG A 71 -3.55 19.11 -55.19
CA ARG A 71 -2.63 20.21 -55.53
C ARG A 71 -2.05 20.87 -54.28
N ALA A 72 -2.84 21.04 -53.22
CA ALA A 72 -2.35 21.51 -51.92
C ALA A 72 -1.30 20.55 -51.34
N GLY A 73 -1.48 19.23 -51.50
CA GLY A 73 -0.49 18.23 -51.09
C GLY A 73 0.82 18.30 -51.90
N GLN A 74 0.74 18.55 -53.20
CA GLN A 74 1.92 18.76 -54.04
C GLN A 74 2.69 20.03 -53.62
N LEU A 75 1.97 21.13 -53.38
CA LEU A 75 2.56 22.38 -52.89
C LEU A 75 3.18 22.19 -51.50
N ASP A 76 2.55 21.44 -50.59
CA ASP A 76 3.08 21.16 -49.24
C ASP A 76 4.45 20.48 -49.33
N ASN A 77 4.57 19.44 -50.15
CA ASN A 77 5.83 18.75 -50.40
C ASN A 77 6.88 19.66 -51.05
N GLN A 78 6.48 20.48 -52.03
CA GLN A 78 7.36 21.42 -52.71
C GLN A 78 7.93 22.47 -51.73
N VAL A 79 7.08 23.11 -50.93
CA VAL A 79 7.49 24.13 -49.95
C VAL A 79 8.38 23.51 -48.87
N ARG A 80 8.06 22.33 -48.35
CA ARG A 80 8.92 21.62 -47.38
C ARG A 80 10.32 21.35 -47.94
N ARG A 81 10.41 20.93 -49.20
CA ARG A 81 11.70 20.70 -49.87
C ARG A 81 12.48 22.01 -50.03
N ARG A 82 11.82 23.06 -50.56
CA ARG A 82 12.44 24.38 -50.74
C ARG A 82 12.94 24.98 -49.43
N LEU A 83 12.13 24.92 -48.36
CA LEU A 83 12.53 25.37 -47.03
C LEU A 83 13.72 24.58 -46.50
N ARG A 84 13.72 23.25 -46.66
CA ARG A 84 14.85 22.42 -46.23
C ARG A 84 16.14 22.79 -46.96
N GLU A 85 16.10 22.90 -48.28
CA GLU A 85 17.25 23.30 -49.11
C GLU A 85 17.77 24.69 -48.71
N ALA A 86 16.88 25.67 -48.56
CA ALA A 86 17.25 27.03 -48.14
C ALA A 86 17.86 27.06 -46.72
N PHE A 87 17.28 26.32 -45.78
CA PHE A 87 17.78 26.23 -44.41
C PHE A 87 19.14 25.52 -44.36
N GLU A 88 19.36 24.49 -45.18
CA GLU A 88 20.64 23.78 -45.30
C GLU A 88 21.73 24.69 -45.88
N ASN A 89 21.39 25.51 -46.87
CA ASN A 89 22.30 26.48 -47.50
C ASN A 89 22.66 27.68 -46.59
N SER A 90 21.86 27.96 -45.56
CA SER A 90 22.18 28.99 -44.57
C SER A 90 23.13 28.46 -43.51
N ALA A 91 24.37 28.98 -43.50
CA ALA A 91 25.41 28.57 -42.55
C ALA A 91 24.97 28.76 -41.09
N LEU A 92 24.31 29.87 -40.77
CA LEU A 92 23.82 30.18 -39.42
C LEU A 92 22.73 29.20 -38.95
N ILE A 93 21.77 28.91 -39.83
CA ILE A 93 20.65 28.00 -39.54
C ILE A 93 21.16 26.56 -39.36
N SER A 94 22.04 26.12 -40.26
CA SER A 94 22.67 24.79 -40.20
C SER A 94 23.57 24.62 -38.96
N GLU A 95 24.38 25.64 -38.64
CA GLU A 95 25.22 25.64 -37.43
C GLU A 95 24.37 25.59 -36.15
N THR A 96 23.31 26.39 -36.08
CA THR A 96 22.42 26.40 -34.91
C THR A 96 21.66 25.09 -34.76
N THR A 97 21.16 24.53 -35.85
CA THR A 97 20.49 23.21 -35.84
C THR A 97 21.43 22.12 -35.36
N ARG A 98 22.69 22.12 -35.82
CA ARG A 98 23.72 21.18 -35.36
C ARG A 98 23.98 21.35 -33.86
N TRP A 99 24.16 22.59 -33.40
CA TRP A 99 24.36 22.88 -31.98
C TRP A 99 23.19 22.36 -31.11
N VAL A 100 21.93 22.50 -31.55
CA VAL A 100 20.78 21.93 -30.83
C VAL A 100 20.89 20.41 -30.78
N CYS A 101 21.14 19.74 -31.91
CA CYS A 101 21.28 18.28 -31.93
C CYS A 101 22.43 17.78 -31.04
N ASP A 102 23.56 18.50 -31.02
CA ASP A 102 24.71 18.14 -30.19
C ASP A 102 24.44 18.41 -28.70
N SER A 103 23.61 19.41 -28.39
CA SER A 103 23.24 19.79 -27.01
C SER A 103 22.11 18.95 -26.42
N VAL A 104 21.40 18.16 -27.24
CA VAL A 104 20.25 17.34 -26.86
C VAL A 104 20.52 15.88 -27.21
N THR A 105 21.02 15.12 -26.25
CA THR A 105 21.29 13.68 -26.47
C THR A 105 20.00 12.88 -26.64
N HIS A 106 19.04 13.08 -25.74
CA HIS A 106 17.70 12.48 -25.82
C HIS A 106 16.61 13.50 -25.53
N VAL A 107 16.79 14.26 -24.45
CA VAL A 107 15.88 15.32 -24.05
C VAL A 107 16.62 16.48 -23.42
N ALA A 108 16.08 17.69 -23.59
CA ALA A 108 16.50 18.88 -22.87
C ALA A 108 15.32 19.80 -22.60
N ASP A 109 15.38 20.50 -21.47
CA ASP A 109 14.54 21.65 -21.21
C ASP A 109 14.91 22.78 -22.17
N VAL A 110 13.90 23.35 -22.83
CA VAL A 110 14.08 24.46 -23.77
C VAL A 110 14.73 25.67 -23.10
N HIS A 111 14.46 25.92 -21.83
CA HIS A 111 15.02 27.04 -21.08
C HIS A 111 16.55 26.94 -20.98
N ARG A 112 17.10 25.73 -20.78
CA ARG A 112 18.55 25.48 -20.76
C ARG A 112 19.19 25.88 -22.10
N LEU A 113 18.55 25.54 -23.21
CA LEU A 113 19.04 25.91 -24.54
C LEU A 113 18.94 27.43 -24.77
N ILE A 114 17.84 28.04 -24.33
CA ILE A 114 17.61 29.49 -24.44
C ILE A 114 18.64 30.30 -23.64
N VAL A 115 19.06 29.83 -22.47
CA VAL A 115 20.10 30.50 -21.68
C VAL A 115 21.42 30.59 -22.45
N VAL A 116 21.76 29.55 -23.22
CA VAL A 116 23.02 29.49 -23.99
C VAL A 116 22.90 30.25 -25.32
N ARG A 117 21.78 30.10 -26.03
CA ARG A 117 21.50 30.80 -27.30
C ARG A 117 20.12 31.46 -27.25
N PRO A 118 19.99 32.67 -26.70
CA PRO A 118 18.70 33.36 -26.54
C PRO A 118 17.95 33.55 -27.85
N GLU A 119 18.66 33.67 -28.98
CA GLU A 119 18.11 33.89 -30.31
C GLU A 119 17.13 32.79 -30.75
N ILE A 120 17.26 31.56 -30.24
CA ILE A 120 16.39 30.43 -30.62
C ILE A 120 14.94 30.62 -30.14
N ARG A 121 14.71 31.47 -29.12
CA ARG A 121 13.36 31.80 -28.62
C ARG A 121 12.68 32.88 -29.45
N THR A 122 13.44 33.64 -30.24
CA THR A 122 12.96 34.81 -30.96
C THR A 122 11.88 34.39 -31.96
N PRO A 123 10.69 35.01 -31.93
CA PRO A 123 9.65 34.70 -32.90
C PRO A 123 10.07 35.16 -34.30
N VAL A 124 9.74 34.35 -35.29
CA VAL A 124 9.85 34.68 -36.71
C VAL A 124 8.57 35.44 -37.12
N PRO A 125 8.64 36.74 -37.45
CA PRO A 125 7.46 37.61 -37.60
C PRO A 125 6.38 37.06 -38.53
N SER A 126 6.74 36.56 -39.72
CA SER A 126 5.77 36.12 -40.72
C SER A 126 4.94 34.90 -40.30
N VAL A 127 5.43 34.10 -39.36
CA VAL A 127 4.79 32.84 -38.94
C VAL A 127 4.43 32.77 -37.46
N GLY A 128 4.92 33.70 -36.64
CA GLY A 128 4.55 33.83 -35.22
C GLY A 128 5.06 32.71 -34.31
N ILE A 129 6.01 31.88 -34.78
CA ILE A 129 6.64 30.83 -33.98
C ILE A 129 8.11 31.15 -33.69
N SER A 130 8.63 30.66 -32.57
CA SER A 130 10.06 30.80 -32.24
C SER A 130 10.95 30.15 -33.30
N ALA A 131 12.12 30.72 -33.56
CA ALA A 131 13.13 30.16 -34.46
C ALA A 131 13.38 28.66 -34.21
N LEU A 132 13.49 28.23 -32.95
CA LEU A 132 13.68 26.81 -32.59
C LEU A 132 12.57 25.89 -33.12
N LYS A 133 11.31 26.33 -33.08
CA LYS A 133 10.16 25.59 -33.61
C LYS A 133 10.23 25.49 -35.13
N ALA A 134 10.69 26.56 -35.80
CA ALA A 134 10.88 26.55 -37.25
C ALA A 134 11.97 25.54 -37.64
N LEU A 135 13.09 25.52 -36.92
CA LEU A 135 14.15 24.54 -37.11
C LEU A 135 13.65 23.09 -36.93
N ALA A 136 12.91 22.82 -35.85
CA ALA A 136 12.31 21.50 -35.59
C ALA A 136 11.41 21.04 -36.75
N ALA A 137 10.50 21.92 -37.19
CA ALA A 137 9.51 21.61 -38.21
C ALA A 137 10.11 21.38 -39.61
N VAL A 138 11.15 22.14 -39.97
CA VAL A 138 11.81 22.02 -41.28
C VAL A 138 12.78 20.85 -41.31
N PHE A 139 13.68 20.73 -40.33
CA PHE A 139 14.72 19.70 -40.37
C PHE A 139 14.21 18.32 -39.96
N GLY A 140 13.28 18.23 -39.00
CA GLY A 140 12.79 16.97 -38.44
C GLY A 140 13.87 16.16 -37.71
N ARG A 141 14.96 16.82 -37.27
CA ARG A 141 16.07 16.19 -36.52
C ARG A 141 15.85 16.18 -35.01
N PHE A 142 14.88 16.95 -34.54
CA PHE A 142 14.40 17.00 -33.18
C PHE A 142 12.94 17.49 -33.19
N GLU A 143 12.23 17.24 -32.11
CA GLU A 143 10.85 17.66 -31.92
C GLU A 143 10.69 18.46 -30.64
N MET A 144 9.69 19.34 -30.62
CA MET A 144 9.29 20.03 -29.40
C MET A 144 7.97 19.46 -28.87
N ARG A 145 7.90 19.23 -27.55
CA ARG A 145 6.69 18.85 -26.81
C ARG A 145 6.60 19.67 -25.54
N GLY A 146 5.77 20.71 -25.56
CA GLY A 146 5.72 21.70 -24.48
C GLY A 146 7.08 22.39 -24.35
N GLU A 147 7.67 22.30 -23.17
CA GLU A 147 8.98 22.88 -22.83
C GLU A 147 10.16 21.94 -23.11
N TRP A 148 9.91 20.76 -23.69
CA TRP A 148 10.94 19.76 -23.93
C TRP A 148 11.34 19.71 -25.41
N VAL A 149 12.64 19.67 -25.65
CA VAL A 149 13.24 19.34 -26.94
C VAL A 149 13.67 17.87 -26.90
N LEU A 150 13.23 17.07 -27.86
CA LEU A 150 13.48 15.63 -27.93
C LEU A 150 14.18 15.27 -29.24
N ALA A 151 15.25 14.49 -29.17
CA ALA A 151 16.05 14.11 -30.33
C ALA A 151 16.31 12.58 -30.36
N PRO A 152 16.38 11.95 -31.55
CA PRO A 152 16.11 12.54 -32.87
C PRO A 152 14.61 12.74 -33.15
N THR A 153 13.76 11.96 -32.49
CA THR A 153 12.29 12.10 -32.51
C THR A 153 11.76 11.92 -31.10
N ALA A 154 10.55 12.42 -30.84
CA ALA A 154 9.95 12.29 -29.51
C ALA A 154 9.75 10.82 -29.11
N GLU A 155 9.34 9.98 -30.06
CA GLU A 155 9.16 8.54 -29.84
C GLU A 155 10.49 7.85 -29.51
N ASN A 156 11.56 8.15 -30.27
CA ASN A 156 12.87 7.54 -30.05
C ASN A 156 13.44 7.97 -28.68
N ALA A 157 13.41 9.26 -28.36
CA ALA A 157 13.89 9.78 -27.08
C ALA A 157 13.19 9.10 -25.90
N VAL A 158 11.85 9.05 -25.91
CA VAL A 158 11.06 8.41 -24.84
C VAL A 158 11.39 6.92 -24.74
N ARG A 159 11.42 6.20 -25.86
CA ARG A 159 11.73 4.77 -25.89
C ARG A 159 13.14 4.48 -25.38
N THR A 160 14.11 5.30 -25.76
CA THR A 160 15.51 5.13 -25.36
C THR A 160 15.69 5.35 -23.86
N VAL A 161 15.10 6.41 -23.30
CA VAL A 161 15.17 6.63 -21.85
C VAL A 161 14.40 5.55 -21.08
N ALA A 162 13.25 5.09 -21.56
CA ALA A 162 12.54 3.98 -20.94
C ALA A 162 13.39 2.70 -20.88
N LYS A 163 14.07 2.34 -21.98
CA LYS A 163 15.01 1.21 -22.02
C LYS A 163 16.20 1.40 -21.08
N LEU A 164 16.72 2.62 -20.97
CA LEU A 164 17.81 2.94 -20.05
C LEU A 164 17.37 2.74 -18.59
N LEU A 165 16.17 3.21 -18.22
CA LEU A 165 15.63 2.98 -16.88
C LEU A 165 15.43 1.49 -16.60
N GLU A 166 14.87 0.74 -17.56
CA GLU A 166 14.67 -0.70 -17.42
C GLU A 166 16.00 -1.44 -17.22
N ALA A 167 17.02 -1.12 -18.02
CA ALA A 167 18.34 -1.75 -17.94
C ALA A 167 19.09 -1.44 -16.64
N ASN A 168 18.79 -0.32 -15.98
CA ASN A 168 19.46 0.12 -14.75
C ASN A 168 18.59 -0.06 -13.49
N ALA A 169 17.38 -0.60 -13.62
CA ALA A 169 16.50 -0.81 -12.49
C ALA A 169 16.97 -1.99 -11.63
N SER A 170 16.90 -1.83 -10.31
CA SER A 170 16.97 -2.97 -9.41
C SER A 170 15.78 -3.92 -9.68
N PRO A 171 15.80 -5.17 -9.17
CA PRO A 171 14.65 -6.08 -9.26
C PRO A 171 13.34 -5.46 -8.75
N GLU A 172 13.45 -4.55 -7.77
CA GLU A 172 12.33 -3.79 -7.17
C GLU A 172 11.88 -2.59 -8.00
N GLY A 173 12.51 -2.34 -9.16
CA GLY A 173 12.15 -1.23 -10.03
C GLY A 173 12.71 0.12 -9.57
N VAL A 174 13.84 0.14 -8.86
CA VAL A 174 14.47 1.38 -8.36
C VAL A 174 15.67 1.72 -9.22
N VAL A 175 15.72 2.96 -9.72
CA VAL A 175 16.87 3.52 -10.46
C VAL A 175 17.34 4.79 -9.75
N PRO A 176 18.63 4.94 -9.38
CA PRO A 176 19.13 6.20 -8.87
C PRO A 176 18.98 7.33 -9.91
N ILE A 177 18.56 8.52 -9.48
CA ILE A 177 18.34 9.66 -10.38
C ILE A 177 19.63 10.05 -11.11
N THR A 178 20.77 9.90 -10.45
CA THR A 178 22.11 10.17 -11.00
C THR A 178 22.44 9.27 -12.19
N VAL A 179 21.94 8.03 -12.20
CA VAL A 179 22.12 7.11 -13.33
C VAL A 179 21.25 7.55 -14.51
N ALA A 180 19.99 7.93 -14.24
CA ALA A 180 19.09 8.42 -15.26
C ALA A 180 19.57 9.75 -15.87
N SER A 181 19.98 10.70 -15.04
CA SER A 181 20.47 12.02 -15.46
C SER A 181 21.76 11.93 -16.25
N ALA A 182 22.71 11.09 -15.83
CA ALA A 182 23.95 10.83 -16.57
C ALA A 182 23.68 10.25 -17.97
N ALA A 183 22.76 9.29 -18.07
CA ALA A 183 22.39 8.69 -19.35
C ALA A 183 21.68 9.70 -20.28
N MET A 184 20.88 10.60 -19.72
CA MET A 184 20.20 11.68 -20.44
C MET A 184 21.13 12.88 -20.72
N ARG A 185 22.29 12.96 -20.05
CA ARG A 185 23.22 14.11 -20.01
C ARG A 185 22.55 15.42 -19.61
N VAL A 186 21.74 15.37 -18.56
CA VAL A 186 21.08 16.53 -17.95
C VAL A 186 21.36 16.55 -16.43
N SER A 187 20.97 17.62 -15.74
CA SER A 187 21.05 17.65 -14.28
C SER A 187 20.02 16.69 -13.64
N ASP A 188 20.25 16.30 -12.39
CA ASP A 188 19.31 15.46 -11.63
C ASP A 188 17.92 16.11 -11.52
N GLU A 189 17.88 17.44 -11.34
CA GLU A 189 16.63 18.21 -11.29
C GLU A 189 15.88 18.20 -12.61
N GLU A 190 16.60 18.37 -13.74
CA GLU A 190 16.00 18.34 -15.07
C GLU A 190 15.50 16.93 -15.42
N ALA A 191 16.27 15.89 -15.09
CA ALA A 191 15.84 14.51 -15.24
C ALA A 191 14.58 14.23 -14.41
N ALA A 192 14.54 14.64 -13.15
CA ALA A 192 13.39 14.42 -12.26
C ALA A 192 12.13 15.12 -12.79
N ARG A 193 12.24 16.36 -13.28
CA ARG A 193 11.11 17.09 -13.88
C ARG A 193 10.60 16.40 -15.14
N TRP A 194 11.49 15.99 -16.04
CA TRP A 194 11.09 15.30 -17.27
C TRP A 194 10.42 13.96 -16.98
N LEU A 195 11.03 13.14 -16.13
CA LEU A 195 10.50 11.83 -15.76
C LEU A 195 9.14 11.95 -15.07
N THR A 196 8.97 12.92 -14.18
CA THR A 196 7.67 13.24 -13.55
C THR A 196 6.65 13.65 -14.61
N HIS A 197 7.02 14.52 -15.56
CA HIS A 197 6.16 14.90 -16.68
C HIS A 197 5.73 13.69 -17.55
N ARG A 198 6.58 12.65 -17.63
CA ARG A 198 6.27 11.38 -18.30
C ARG A 198 5.46 10.40 -17.46
N GLY A 199 5.16 10.72 -16.20
CA GLY A 199 4.36 9.89 -15.30
C GLY A 199 5.16 8.91 -14.43
N TYR A 200 6.50 8.99 -14.44
CA TYR A 200 7.30 8.23 -13.48
C TYR A 200 7.17 8.83 -12.07
N THR A 201 7.25 7.96 -11.06
CA THR A 201 7.28 8.41 -9.66
C THR A 201 8.71 8.65 -9.23
N ILE A 202 8.99 9.87 -8.74
CA ILE A 202 10.28 10.23 -8.15
C ILE A 202 10.17 10.17 -6.63
N ARG A 203 11.12 9.50 -5.98
CA ARG A 203 11.17 9.34 -4.52
C ARG A 203 12.57 9.60 -3.99
N GLY A 204 12.76 10.77 -3.37
CA GLY A 204 14.10 11.25 -3.01
C GLY A 204 14.98 11.31 -4.26
N ALA A 205 16.17 10.73 -4.20
CA ALA A 205 17.10 10.64 -5.32
C ALA A 205 16.88 9.39 -6.21
N HIS A 206 15.66 8.86 -6.31
CA HIS A 206 15.37 7.64 -7.06
C HIS A 206 14.13 7.77 -7.95
N VAL A 207 14.16 7.07 -9.09
CA VAL A 207 13.07 6.89 -10.04
C VAL A 207 12.49 5.49 -9.81
N LEU A 208 11.16 5.39 -9.73
CA LEU A 208 10.45 4.12 -9.61
C LEU A 208 9.85 3.71 -10.95
N THR A 209 10.20 2.53 -11.44
CA THR A 209 9.68 1.93 -12.69
C THR A 209 8.53 0.95 -12.45
N LYS A 210 8.35 0.48 -11.20
CA LYS A 210 7.26 -0.40 -10.78
C LYS A 210 6.47 0.25 -9.65
N THR A 211 5.22 0.63 -9.93
CA THR A 211 4.35 1.39 -8.99
C THR A 211 2.87 1.02 -9.13
N SER A 212 2.55 -0.16 -9.65
CA SER A 212 1.16 -0.56 -9.93
C SER A 212 0.46 -1.19 -8.72
N SER A 213 1.22 -1.76 -7.78
CA SER A 213 0.72 -2.56 -6.67
C SER A 213 1.30 -2.15 -5.31
N ILE A 214 0.69 -2.61 -4.22
CA ILE A 214 1.19 -2.35 -2.86
C ILE A 214 2.58 -2.98 -2.69
N GLU A 215 2.73 -4.16 -3.24
CA GLU A 215 3.93 -4.97 -3.27
C GLU A 215 5.06 -4.24 -4.00
N ASP A 216 4.80 -3.68 -5.18
CA ASP A 216 5.82 -2.94 -5.93
C ASP A 216 6.32 -1.71 -5.16
N HIS A 217 5.40 -0.95 -4.56
CA HIS A 217 5.78 0.18 -3.73
C HIS A 217 6.55 -0.24 -2.47
N ALA A 218 6.15 -1.32 -1.80
CA ALA A 218 6.85 -1.82 -0.61
C ALA A 218 8.24 -2.34 -0.97
N ALA A 219 8.39 -3.04 -2.10
CA ALA A 219 9.66 -3.52 -2.61
C ALA A 219 10.59 -2.34 -2.92
N ALA A 220 10.10 -1.32 -3.62
CA ALA A 220 10.86 -0.11 -3.91
C ALA A 220 11.32 0.62 -2.65
N LEU A 221 10.45 0.72 -1.63
CA LEU A 221 10.79 1.33 -0.34
C LEU A 221 11.92 0.60 0.38
N LEU A 222 11.83 -0.73 0.48
CA LEU A 222 12.89 -1.55 1.07
C LEU A 222 14.17 -1.47 0.24
N GLY A 223 14.06 -1.46 -1.08
CA GLY A 223 15.19 -1.30 -2.00
C GLY A 223 15.93 0.03 -1.82
N ILE A 224 15.20 1.13 -1.64
CA ILE A 224 15.76 2.45 -1.36
C ILE A 224 16.39 2.50 0.04
N ALA A 225 15.72 1.94 1.05
CA ALA A 225 16.21 1.96 2.43
C ALA A 225 17.48 1.11 2.59
N GLY A 226 17.61 0.01 1.85
CA GLY A 226 18.75 -0.91 1.90
C GLY A 226 18.84 -1.74 3.19
N THR A 227 17.91 -1.56 4.13
CA THR A 227 17.85 -2.26 5.42
C THR A 227 16.41 -2.69 5.73
N PRO A 228 16.21 -3.69 6.62
CA PRO A 228 14.86 -4.09 7.02
C PRO A 228 14.05 -2.93 7.59
N MET A 229 12.75 -2.90 7.30
CA MET A 229 11.83 -1.87 7.77
C MET A 229 10.65 -2.48 8.52
N THR A 230 10.13 -1.77 9.52
CA THR A 230 8.90 -2.20 10.22
C THR A 230 7.68 -2.06 9.32
N LEU A 231 6.64 -2.87 9.58
CA LEU A 231 5.35 -2.74 8.88
C LEU A 231 4.79 -1.31 8.97
N GLU A 232 4.95 -0.66 10.12
CA GLU A 232 4.53 0.72 10.35
C GLU A 232 5.32 1.70 9.48
N ALA A 233 6.65 1.58 9.41
CA ALA A 233 7.49 2.44 8.60
C ALA A 233 7.17 2.32 7.10
N ILE A 234 6.94 1.09 6.61
CA ILE A 234 6.51 0.83 5.23
C ILE A 234 5.16 1.51 4.99
N ARG A 235 4.16 1.22 5.84
CA ARG A 235 2.80 1.78 5.73
C ARG A 235 2.81 3.31 5.74
N ALA A 236 3.60 3.92 6.62
CA ALA A 236 3.70 5.38 6.74
C ALA A 236 4.15 6.02 5.41
N GLN A 237 4.96 5.32 4.63
CA GLN A 237 5.53 5.81 3.39
C GLN A 237 4.74 5.39 2.13
N LEU A 238 3.76 4.48 2.23
CA LEU A 238 2.93 4.10 1.07
C LEU A 238 1.99 5.23 0.63
N ILE A 239 1.89 5.40 -0.68
CA ILE A 239 0.98 6.33 -1.36
C ILE A 239 0.30 5.55 -2.50
N PRO A 240 -1.04 5.50 -2.56
CA PRO A 240 -1.99 6.05 -1.58
C PRO A 240 -1.92 5.29 -0.24
N LYS A 241 -2.47 5.90 0.82
CA LYS A 241 -2.49 5.29 2.16
C LYS A 241 -3.27 3.97 2.16
N ARG A 242 -2.75 2.99 2.90
CA ARG A 242 -3.33 1.63 3.03
C ARG A 242 -3.48 1.24 4.49
N THR A 243 -4.37 0.29 4.77
CA THR A 243 -4.56 -0.27 6.11
C THR A 243 -3.45 -1.27 6.45
N ASP A 244 -3.17 -1.45 7.74
CA ASP A 244 -2.20 -2.44 8.23
C ASP A 244 -2.47 -3.85 7.71
N ALA A 245 -3.75 -4.22 7.64
CA ALA A 245 -4.16 -5.53 7.16
C ALA A 245 -3.81 -5.71 5.68
N ALA A 246 -4.08 -4.71 4.83
CA ALA A 246 -3.78 -4.78 3.40
C ALA A 246 -2.26 -4.88 3.15
N VAL A 247 -1.46 -4.02 3.80
CA VAL A 247 0.00 -4.05 3.64
C VAL A 247 0.58 -5.37 4.15
N ARG A 248 0.12 -5.85 5.31
CA ARG A 248 0.58 -7.13 5.85
C ARG A 248 0.23 -8.29 4.93
N ASN A 249 -0.98 -8.35 4.41
CA ASN A 249 -1.41 -9.42 3.52
C ASN A 249 -0.60 -9.42 2.21
N ALA A 250 -0.35 -8.24 1.63
CA ALA A 250 0.52 -8.07 0.45
C ALA A 250 1.94 -8.61 0.71
N LEU A 251 2.56 -8.20 1.83
CA LEU A 251 3.91 -8.64 2.19
C LEU A 251 4.00 -10.14 2.47
N VAL A 252 2.96 -10.75 3.07
CA VAL A 252 2.91 -12.19 3.34
C VAL A 252 2.73 -13.00 2.05
N ALA A 253 1.93 -12.50 1.11
CA ALA A 253 1.57 -13.23 -0.10
C ALA A 253 2.65 -13.21 -1.19
N ASP A 254 3.54 -12.22 -1.18
CA ASP A 254 4.56 -12.02 -2.20
C ASP A 254 5.94 -12.54 -1.75
N THR A 255 6.52 -13.43 -2.53
CA THR A 255 7.78 -14.13 -2.23
C THR A 255 9.01 -13.23 -2.25
N ARG A 256 8.91 -12.01 -2.78
CA ARG A 256 9.98 -11.00 -2.74
C ARG A 256 10.26 -10.52 -1.33
N PHE A 257 9.33 -10.71 -0.40
CA PHE A 257 9.48 -10.29 0.99
C PHE A 257 9.72 -11.49 1.88
N LEU A 258 10.54 -11.26 2.90
CA LEU A 258 10.61 -12.13 4.06
C LEU A 258 10.42 -11.29 5.31
N LYS A 259 9.91 -11.95 6.33
CA LYS A 259 9.86 -11.38 7.66
C LYS A 259 11.22 -11.65 8.32
N SER A 260 12.04 -10.62 8.53
CA SER A 260 13.38 -10.79 9.12
C SER A 260 13.35 -10.78 10.65
N ASP A 261 12.31 -10.18 11.23
CA ASP A 261 12.08 -10.15 12.68
C ASP A 261 10.56 -10.01 12.98
N ARG A 262 10.16 -10.07 14.25
CA ARG A 262 8.76 -9.99 14.73
C ARG A 262 7.98 -8.83 14.11
N THR A 263 8.61 -7.69 13.88
CA THR A 263 7.98 -6.49 13.29
C THR A 263 8.62 -6.00 12.00
N ALA A 264 9.79 -6.52 11.63
CA ALA A 264 10.56 -6.07 10.49
C ALA A 264 10.42 -6.98 9.27
N TRP A 265 10.42 -6.35 8.11
CA TRP A 265 10.33 -6.96 6.80
C TRP A 265 11.56 -6.58 5.99
N ALA A 266 12.00 -7.51 5.15
CA ALA A 266 13.18 -7.39 4.31
C ALA A 266 12.90 -7.94 2.92
N LEU A 267 13.78 -7.64 1.97
CA LEU A 267 13.75 -8.29 0.66
C LEU A 267 14.39 -9.68 0.78
N SER A 268 13.74 -10.70 0.22
CA SER A 268 14.19 -12.09 0.29
C SER A 268 15.58 -12.29 -0.29
N ARG A 269 15.92 -11.56 -1.35
CA ARG A 269 17.24 -11.60 -2.00
C ARG A 269 18.40 -11.12 -1.12
N TRP A 270 18.13 -10.45 0.00
CA TRP A 270 19.19 -10.04 0.94
C TRP A 270 19.77 -11.24 1.70
N GLY A 271 19.14 -12.42 1.63
CA GLY A 271 19.66 -13.63 2.27
C GLY A 271 19.66 -13.56 3.80
N LEU A 272 18.86 -12.67 4.39
CA LEU A 272 18.70 -12.59 5.83
C LEU A 272 17.96 -13.83 6.34
N PRO A 273 18.26 -14.31 7.57
CA PRO A 273 17.51 -15.40 8.18
C PRO A 273 16.03 -15.05 8.26
N GLU A 274 15.17 -15.98 7.85
CA GLU A 274 13.72 -15.83 8.02
C GLU A 274 13.38 -15.89 9.51
N TYR A 275 12.56 -14.95 9.99
CA TYR A 275 12.01 -14.97 11.33
C TYR A 275 11.11 -16.20 11.50
N VAL A 276 11.63 -17.19 12.21
CA VAL A 276 10.83 -18.31 12.70
C VAL A 276 10.04 -17.82 13.92
N PRO A 277 8.71 -17.95 13.98
CA PRO A 277 7.95 -17.57 15.17
C PRO A 277 8.47 -18.26 16.42
N ILE A 278 8.57 -17.55 17.55
CA ILE A 278 9.07 -18.08 18.84
C ILE A 278 8.48 -19.45 19.14
N ARG A 279 7.17 -19.64 18.96
CA ARG A 279 6.49 -20.94 19.15
C ARG A 279 7.13 -22.08 18.34
N ARG A 280 7.41 -21.87 17.05
CA ARG A 280 8.07 -22.86 16.19
C ARG A 280 9.52 -23.12 16.61
N GLN A 281 10.21 -22.08 17.09
CA GLN A 281 11.57 -22.24 17.61
C GLN A 281 11.58 -23.09 18.88
N ILE A 282 10.65 -22.83 19.81
CA ILE A 282 10.50 -23.62 21.03
C ILE A 282 10.19 -25.07 20.69
N ALA A 283 9.23 -25.33 19.78
CA ALA A 283 8.93 -26.68 19.33
C ALA A 283 10.16 -27.39 18.75
N LYS A 284 10.91 -26.71 17.87
CA LYS A 284 12.12 -27.27 17.26
C LYS A 284 13.18 -27.63 18.31
N LEU A 285 13.48 -26.70 19.22
CA LEU A 285 14.48 -26.91 20.27
C LEU A 285 14.07 -28.02 21.25
N ILE A 286 12.80 -28.08 21.64
CA ILE A 286 12.28 -29.17 22.49
C ILE A 286 12.40 -30.52 21.77
N THR A 287 12.03 -30.60 20.49
CA THR A 287 12.15 -31.84 19.69
C THR A 287 13.60 -32.27 19.53
N GLU A 288 14.51 -31.35 19.19
CA GLU A 288 15.94 -31.64 19.03
C GLU A 288 16.61 -32.09 20.33
N ASN A 289 16.05 -31.70 21.49
CA ASN A 289 16.54 -32.08 22.83
C ASN A 289 15.70 -33.21 23.46
N GLY A 290 15.10 -34.09 22.66
CA GLY A 290 14.47 -35.31 23.15
C GLY A 290 13.10 -35.11 23.83
N GLY A 291 12.42 -34.01 23.54
CA GLY A 291 11.04 -33.75 23.99
C GLY A 291 10.91 -32.82 25.19
N SER A 292 12.02 -32.34 25.77
CA SER A 292 12.05 -31.35 26.84
C SER A 292 13.36 -30.57 26.85
N LEU A 293 13.33 -29.30 27.29
CA LEU A 293 14.52 -28.47 27.42
C LEU A 293 14.40 -27.50 28.60
N GLU A 294 15.50 -27.24 29.31
CA GLU A 294 15.52 -26.23 30.38
C GLU A 294 15.22 -24.83 29.82
N LEU A 295 14.40 -24.06 30.53
CA LEU A 295 13.94 -22.74 30.12
C LEU A 295 15.10 -21.74 29.94
N ALA A 296 16.12 -21.79 30.78
CA ALA A 296 17.29 -20.92 30.65
C ALA A 296 18.02 -21.18 29.32
N THR A 297 18.31 -22.44 29.03
CA THR A 297 18.93 -22.90 27.77
C THR A 297 18.07 -22.58 26.55
N LEU A 298 16.74 -22.72 26.67
CA LEU A 298 15.77 -22.34 25.64
C LEU A 298 15.84 -20.83 25.34
N ILE A 299 15.84 -19.99 26.37
CA ILE A 299 15.94 -18.53 26.25
C ILE A 299 17.26 -18.14 25.58
N GLU A 300 18.37 -18.68 26.04
CA GLU A 300 19.70 -18.39 25.48
C GLU A 300 19.80 -18.81 24.00
N SER A 301 19.32 -20.01 23.67
CA SER A 301 19.32 -20.54 22.30
C SER A 301 18.50 -19.68 21.34
N ILE A 302 17.35 -19.14 21.78
CA ILE A 302 16.51 -18.29 20.94
C ILE A 302 17.13 -16.89 20.80
N ARG A 303 17.63 -16.31 21.90
CA ARG A 303 18.19 -14.95 21.91
C ARG A 303 19.54 -14.84 21.19
N SER A 304 20.30 -15.94 21.09
CA SER A 304 21.56 -15.94 20.31
C SER A 304 21.33 -15.83 18.80
N ARG A 305 20.13 -16.19 18.30
CA ARG A 305 19.81 -16.20 16.86
C ARG A 305 18.86 -15.08 16.44
N TYR A 306 18.05 -14.56 17.36
CA TYR A 306 17.02 -13.57 17.07
C TYR A 306 16.92 -12.51 18.18
N ASP A 307 16.60 -11.26 17.80
CA ASP A 307 16.41 -10.16 18.74
C ASP A 307 15.03 -10.24 19.44
N VAL A 308 14.91 -11.15 20.39
CA VAL A 308 13.67 -11.44 21.12
C VAL A 308 13.84 -11.17 22.61
N SER A 309 12.83 -10.53 23.22
CA SER A 309 12.81 -10.35 24.69
C SER A 309 12.62 -11.68 25.43
N GLU A 310 13.34 -11.85 26.53
CA GLU A 310 13.19 -13.02 27.42
C GLU A 310 11.74 -13.21 27.89
N ALA A 311 11.05 -12.13 28.24
CA ALA A 311 9.64 -12.15 28.66
C ALA A 311 8.72 -12.77 27.61
N SER A 312 8.98 -12.52 26.32
CA SER A 312 8.22 -13.14 25.22
C SER A 312 8.49 -14.63 25.13
N VAL A 313 9.76 -15.06 25.22
CA VAL A 313 10.10 -16.49 25.21
C VAL A 313 9.43 -17.22 26.36
N ARG A 314 9.49 -16.68 27.58
CA ARG A 314 8.82 -17.25 28.76
C ARG A 314 7.32 -17.38 28.56
N THR A 315 6.67 -16.34 28.05
CA THR A 315 5.23 -16.32 27.79
C THR A 315 4.81 -17.42 26.82
N TYR A 316 5.56 -17.63 25.74
CA TYR A 316 5.27 -18.70 24.78
C TYR A 316 5.63 -20.09 25.32
N ALA A 317 6.74 -20.22 26.07
CA ALA A 317 7.17 -21.49 26.66
C ALA A 317 6.19 -22.04 27.70
N SER A 318 5.43 -21.18 28.38
CA SER A 318 4.42 -21.58 29.35
C SER A 318 2.99 -21.68 28.77
N ALA A 319 2.81 -21.52 27.47
CA ALA A 319 1.48 -21.40 26.84
C ALA A 319 1.27 -22.35 25.65
N GLY A 320 -0.01 -22.55 25.29
CA GLY A 320 -0.40 -23.33 24.12
C GLY A 320 -0.01 -24.81 24.24
N GLU A 321 0.74 -25.28 23.25
CA GLU A 321 1.19 -26.68 23.16
C GLU A 321 2.35 -27.01 24.12
N PHE A 322 2.91 -26.01 24.80
CA PHE A 322 3.99 -26.19 25.75
C PHE A 322 3.48 -26.13 27.19
N VAL A 323 4.23 -26.75 28.09
CA VAL A 323 4.07 -26.64 29.53
C VAL A 323 5.45 -26.43 30.15
N GLN A 324 5.52 -25.57 31.17
CA GLN A 324 6.70 -25.38 31.99
C GLN A 324 6.44 -26.01 33.36
N ARG A 325 7.33 -26.92 33.79
CA ARG A 325 7.35 -27.51 35.14
C ARG A 325 8.80 -27.56 35.62
N ASP A 326 9.06 -27.11 36.84
CA ASP A 326 10.40 -27.16 37.46
C ASP A 326 11.51 -26.61 36.54
N ASN A 327 11.24 -25.47 35.89
CA ASN A 327 12.12 -24.82 34.89
C ASN A 327 12.43 -25.63 33.63
N VAL A 328 11.76 -26.74 33.41
CA VAL A 328 11.83 -27.52 32.17
C VAL A 328 10.59 -27.24 31.32
N VAL A 329 10.80 -26.99 30.04
CA VAL A 329 9.76 -26.78 29.03
C VAL A 329 9.62 -28.04 28.20
N SER A 330 8.41 -28.58 28.10
CA SER A 330 8.10 -29.75 27.28
C SER A 330 6.83 -29.53 26.47
N PHE A 331 6.56 -30.43 25.52
CA PHE A 331 5.21 -30.51 24.95
C PHE A 331 4.21 -30.88 26.04
N ARG A 332 3.02 -30.30 25.95
CA ARG A 332 1.86 -30.67 26.76
C ARG A 332 1.44 -32.09 26.36
N GLY A 333 1.49 -33.03 27.30
CA GLY A 333 0.98 -34.38 27.09
C GLY A 333 -0.49 -34.36 26.67
N THR A 334 -0.89 -35.25 25.76
CA THR A 334 -2.24 -35.38 25.20
C THR A 334 -3.34 -35.65 26.25
N THR A 335 -2.96 -35.95 27.49
CA THR A 335 -3.87 -36.31 28.58
C THR A 335 -4.12 -35.21 29.61
N ASP A 336 -3.57 -34.00 29.44
CA ASP A 336 -3.62 -32.97 30.48
C ASP A 336 -4.47 -31.74 30.09
N SER A 337 -5.61 -31.97 29.44
CA SER A 337 -6.64 -30.94 29.21
C SER A 337 -7.69 -30.93 30.33
N ARG A 338 -7.30 -30.74 31.58
CA ARG A 338 -8.25 -30.20 32.57
C ARG A 338 -8.33 -28.68 32.40
N GLY A 339 -8.94 -28.26 31.30
CA GLY A 339 -9.47 -26.89 31.20
C GLY A 339 -10.46 -26.66 32.35
N LYS A 340 -10.75 -25.39 32.69
CA LYS A 340 -11.82 -25.06 33.65
C LYS A 340 -13.09 -25.84 33.24
N SER A 341 -13.75 -26.51 34.19
CA SER A 341 -14.99 -27.21 33.90
C SER A 341 -16.04 -26.22 33.36
N PRO A 342 -17.02 -26.68 32.57
CA PRO A 342 -18.17 -25.85 32.19
C PRO A 342 -18.85 -25.21 33.40
N GLN A 343 -18.95 -25.95 34.52
CA GLN A 343 -19.46 -25.47 35.81
C GLN A 343 -18.73 -24.22 36.35
N ASN A 344 -17.43 -24.06 36.03
CA ASN A 344 -16.61 -22.93 36.46
C ASN A 344 -16.34 -21.91 35.34
N THR A 345 -17.10 -22.00 34.25
CA THR A 345 -16.96 -21.10 33.10
C THR A 345 -18.19 -20.20 33.01
N GLY A 346 -18.00 -18.90 33.25
CA GLY A 346 -19.08 -17.93 33.17
C GLY A 346 -19.75 -17.90 31.80
N ARG A 347 -21.06 -17.66 31.80
CA ARG A 347 -21.93 -17.44 30.63
C ARG A 347 -22.15 -18.65 29.74
N VAL A 348 -21.70 -19.83 30.16
CA VAL A 348 -21.93 -21.10 29.45
C VAL A 348 -23.04 -21.85 30.16
N PHE A 349 -24.14 -22.08 29.44
CA PHE A 349 -25.35 -22.74 29.93
C PHE A 349 -25.68 -23.97 29.09
N ARG A 350 -26.43 -24.92 29.66
CA ARG A 350 -26.90 -26.11 28.97
C ARG A 350 -28.41 -26.30 29.05
N GLU A 351 -28.98 -26.99 28.08
CA GLU A 351 -30.35 -27.51 28.09
C GLU A 351 -30.31 -28.82 27.31
N GLY A 352 -30.21 -29.96 28.01
CA GLY A 352 -29.90 -31.24 27.38
C GLY A 352 -28.60 -31.15 26.56
N ASP A 353 -28.70 -31.42 25.25
CA ASP A 353 -27.59 -31.37 24.29
C ASP A 353 -27.33 -29.98 23.69
N ILE A 354 -28.12 -28.97 24.06
CA ILE A 354 -27.94 -27.60 23.60
C ILE A 354 -26.99 -26.88 24.54
N VAL A 355 -25.95 -26.25 23.98
CA VAL A 355 -25.01 -25.41 24.72
C VAL A 355 -25.19 -23.97 24.28
N ARG A 356 -25.35 -23.07 25.25
CA ARG A 356 -25.51 -21.63 25.01
C ARG A 356 -24.36 -20.84 25.61
N PHE A 357 -23.87 -19.85 24.87
CA PHE A 357 -22.91 -18.88 25.37
C PHE A 357 -23.51 -17.47 25.31
N ARG A 358 -23.68 -16.84 26.48
CA ARG A 358 -24.23 -15.48 26.57
C ARG A 358 -23.13 -14.44 26.30
N LEU A 359 -23.33 -13.66 25.24
CA LEU A 359 -22.37 -12.69 24.73
C LEU A 359 -22.97 -11.28 24.72
N LYS A 360 -22.19 -10.29 25.16
CA LYS A 360 -22.50 -8.87 24.97
C LYS A 360 -21.90 -8.40 23.65
N ILE A 361 -22.73 -7.85 22.77
CA ILE A 361 -22.31 -7.31 21.48
C ILE A 361 -21.44 -6.06 21.72
N ASN A 362 -20.32 -5.98 21.00
CA ASN A 362 -19.38 -4.86 21.08
C ASN A 362 -19.07 -4.31 19.68
N ASN A 363 -18.34 -3.20 19.61
CA ASN A 363 -18.00 -2.54 18.35
C ASN A 363 -17.15 -3.41 17.39
N GLN A 364 -16.43 -4.41 17.87
CA GLN A 364 -15.68 -5.33 17.01
C GLN A 364 -16.62 -6.32 16.30
N HIS A 365 -17.65 -6.81 17.00
CA HIS A 365 -18.64 -7.70 16.41
C HIS A 365 -19.46 -6.97 15.33
N VAL A 366 -19.90 -5.73 15.59
CA VAL A 366 -20.64 -4.90 14.62
C VAL A 366 -19.83 -4.63 13.34
N ARG A 367 -18.51 -4.45 13.46
CA ARG A 367 -17.58 -4.30 12.33
C ARG A 367 -17.24 -5.62 11.61
N GLY A 368 -17.71 -6.76 12.12
CA GLY A 368 -17.51 -8.06 11.51
C GLY A 368 -16.19 -8.75 11.84
N SER A 369 -15.62 -8.50 13.02
CA SER A 369 -14.47 -9.25 13.51
C SER A 369 -14.90 -10.58 14.16
N GLY A 370 -14.13 -11.65 13.94
CA GLY A 370 -14.23 -12.87 14.75
C GLY A 370 -13.71 -12.64 16.18
N PHE A 371 -14.08 -13.52 17.12
CA PHE A 371 -13.83 -13.32 18.56
C PHE A 371 -13.45 -14.64 19.25
N SER A 372 -12.82 -14.53 20.43
CA SER A 372 -12.38 -15.71 21.21
C SER A 372 -13.55 -16.35 21.95
N LEU A 373 -13.55 -17.67 22.04
CA LEU A 373 -14.46 -18.46 22.87
C LEU A 373 -13.74 -19.00 24.11
N PRO A 374 -14.44 -19.16 25.26
CA PRO A 374 -13.88 -19.84 26.42
C PRO A 374 -13.40 -21.25 26.09
N SER A 375 -12.28 -21.68 26.68
CA SER A 375 -11.71 -23.01 26.43
C SER A 375 -12.66 -24.15 26.78
N ALA A 376 -13.43 -24.01 27.87
CA ALA A 376 -14.42 -25.02 28.28
C ALA A 376 -15.54 -25.18 27.24
N LEU A 377 -16.01 -24.07 26.67
CA LEU A 377 -16.98 -24.08 25.58
C LEU A 377 -16.38 -24.76 24.34
N ALA A 378 -15.14 -24.41 23.97
CA ALA A 378 -14.46 -25.05 22.85
C ALA A 378 -14.33 -26.58 23.02
N THR A 379 -13.98 -27.04 24.23
CA THR A 379 -13.94 -28.47 24.57
C THR A 379 -15.31 -29.13 24.41
N LEU A 380 -16.39 -28.52 24.91
CA LEU A 380 -17.76 -29.02 24.72
C LEU A 380 -18.15 -29.12 23.24
N LEU A 381 -17.68 -28.18 22.41
CA LEU A 381 -17.92 -28.18 20.98
C LEU A 381 -17.06 -29.21 20.21
N GLY A 382 -16.07 -29.83 20.87
CA GLY A 382 -15.11 -30.75 20.24
C GLY A 382 -14.00 -30.03 19.47
N VAL A 383 -13.68 -28.78 19.83
CA VAL A 383 -12.63 -27.96 19.21
C VAL A 383 -11.43 -27.83 20.14
N GLY A 384 -10.29 -28.35 19.71
CA GLY A 384 -9.02 -28.37 20.45
C GLY A 384 -7.85 -27.90 19.57
N PRO A 385 -6.61 -27.94 20.08
CA PRO A 385 -5.42 -27.51 19.35
C PRO A 385 -5.32 -28.12 17.95
N ASN A 386 -5.11 -27.27 16.95
CA ASN A 386 -5.03 -27.62 15.52
C ASN A 386 -6.31 -28.23 14.92
N SER A 387 -7.47 -28.10 15.58
CA SER A 387 -8.75 -28.51 15.01
C SER A 387 -9.65 -27.32 14.67
N ALA A 388 -10.56 -27.56 13.73
CA ALA A 388 -11.61 -26.65 13.32
C ALA A 388 -12.93 -27.43 13.21
N LYS A 389 -14.04 -26.76 13.51
CA LYS A 389 -15.38 -27.31 13.33
C LYS A 389 -16.29 -26.27 12.71
N THR A 390 -17.04 -26.70 11.71
CA THR A 390 -18.02 -25.85 11.03
C THR A 390 -19.41 -26.26 11.47
N PHE A 391 -20.19 -25.26 11.90
CA PHE A 391 -21.59 -25.40 12.26
C PHE A 391 -22.46 -24.83 11.15
N GLN A 392 -23.58 -25.47 10.85
CA GLN A 392 -24.57 -24.95 9.91
C GLN A 392 -25.47 -23.93 10.59
N SER A 393 -25.84 -22.88 9.88
CA SER A 393 -26.81 -21.91 10.37
C SER A 393 -27.69 -21.40 9.24
N ARG A 394 -28.82 -20.79 9.60
CA ARG A 394 -29.75 -20.14 8.67
C ARG A 394 -29.14 -19.00 7.83
N LEU A 395 -28.02 -18.42 8.26
CA LEU A 395 -27.29 -17.38 7.53
C LEU A 395 -25.95 -17.89 6.97
N GLY A 396 -25.80 -19.20 6.78
CA GLY A 396 -24.58 -19.83 6.26
C GLY A 396 -23.61 -20.33 7.34
N PRO A 397 -22.56 -21.06 6.95
CA PRO A 397 -21.71 -21.80 7.89
C PRO A 397 -21.02 -20.88 8.90
N GLN A 398 -20.97 -21.32 10.16
CA GLN A 398 -20.22 -20.69 11.24
C GLN A 398 -19.00 -21.56 11.59
N GLU A 399 -17.81 -21.03 11.36
CA GLU A 399 -16.58 -21.75 11.69
C GLU A 399 -16.10 -21.40 13.11
N VAL A 400 -15.66 -22.43 13.84
CA VAL A 400 -14.95 -22.32 15.11
C VAL A 400 -13.60 -23.03 14.96
N THR A 401 -12.51 -22.29 15.16
CA THR A 401 -11.14 -22.79 14.96
C THR A 401 -10.29 -22.59 16.21
N TRP A 402 -9.28 -23.43 16.40
CA TRP A 402 -8.28 -23.20 17.44
C TRP A 402 -7.10 -22.38 16.93
N ALA A 403 -7.02 -21.12 17.35
CA ALA A 403 -5.96 -20.21 16.94
C ALA A 403 -4.94 -20.03 18.06
N SER A 404 -3.77 -20.67 17.91
CA SER A 404 -2.65 -20.63 18.87
C SER A 404 -3.04 -21.16 20.25
N VAL A 405 -3.56 -20.30 21.13
CA VAL A 405 -3.82 -20.61 22.56
C VAL A 405 -5.32 -20.60 22.92
N GLN A 406 -6.19 -20.18 22.02
CA GLN A 406 -7.63 -20.05 22.28
C GLN A 406 -8.46 -20.45 21.05
N ALA A 407 -9.66 -20.96 21.32
CA ALA A 407 -10.67 -21.11 20.28
C ALA A 407 -11.19 -19.74 19.84
N ARG A 408 -11.47 -19.61 18.54
CA ARG A 408 -12.04 -18.42 17.92
C ARG A 408 -13.23 -18.80 17.07
N SER A 409 -14.27 -17.98 17.13
CA SER A 409 -15.39 -18.03 16.21
C SER A 409 -15.18 -17.03 15.07
N GLY A 410 -15.64 -17.39 13.87
CA GLY A 410 -15.78 -16.45 12.76
C GLY A 410 -16.74 -15.30 13.07
N THR A 411 -16.84 -14.33 12.16
CA THR A 411 -17.74 -13.18 12.33
C THR A 411 -19.21 -13.62 12.47
N ILE A 412 -19.94 -13.00 13.40
CA ILE A 412 -21.40 -13.15 13.54
C ILE A 412 -22.16 -11.93 12.99
N LYS A 413 -21.49 -11.04 12.26
CA LYS A 413 -22.07 -9.78 11.75
C LYS A 413 -23.38 -10.00 10.99
N ARG A 414 -23.48 -11.08 10.21
CA ARG A 414 -24.71 -11.42 9.48
C ARG A 414 -25.93 -11.55 10.39
N PHE A 415 -25.77 -12.15 11.58
CA PHE A 415 -26.85 -12.23 12.57
C PHE A 415 -27.10 -10.90 13.27
N ILE A 416 -26.04 -10.12 13.51
CA ILE A 416 -26.15 -8.78 14.10
C ILE A 416 -26.99 -7.87 13.20
N ASP A 417 -26.69 -7.87 11.91
CA ASP A 417 -27.38 -7.05 10.92
C ASP A 417 -28.85 -7.49 10.76
N GLU A 418 -29.10 -8.80 10.68
CA GLU A 418 -30.44 -9.34 10.46
C GLU A 418 -31.34 -9.26 11.69
N LEU A 419 -30.79 -9.42 12.90
CA LEU A 419 -31.53 -9.19 14.14
C LEU A 419 -31.66 -7.71 14.48
N GLY A 420 -30.93 -6.79 13.82
CA GLY A 420 -30.90 -5.37 14.17
C GLY A 420 -30.27 -5.10 15.54
N LEU A 421 -29.15 -5.78 15.84
CA LEU A 421 -28.45 -5.69 17.11
C LEU A 421 -27.43 -4.53 17.14
N GLN A 422 -27.26 -3.92 18.30
CA GLN A 422 -26.32 -2.83 18.54
C GLN A 422 -25.27 -3.19 19.61
N ALA A 423 -24.20 -2.40 19.68
CA ALA A 423 -23.22 -2.55 20.75
C ALA A 423 -23.88 -2.28 22.11
N GLY A 424 -23.78 -3.24 23.02
CA GLY A 424 -24.49 -3.23 24.29
C GLY A 424 -25.51 -4.36 24.42
N ASP A 425 -26.10 -4.81 23.32
CA ASP A 425 -27.11 -5.86 23.32
C ASP A 425 -26.54 -7.19 23.82
N LEU A 426 -27.39 -7.97 24.50
CA LEU A 426 -27.07 -9.32 24.94
C LEU A 426 -27.71 -10.35 24.03
N VAL A 427 -26.95 -11.39 23.68
CA VAL A 427 -27.40 -12.51 22.86
C VAL A 427 -26.92 -13.84 23.44
N PHE A 428 -27.58 -14.92 23.04
CA PHE A 428 -27.07 -16.28 23.13
C PHE A 428 -26.49 -16.71 21.80
N LEU A 429 -25.29 -17.26 21.83
CA LEU A 429 -24.79 -18.13 20.78
C LEU A 429 -25.23 -19.55 21.14
N GLU A 430 -26.08 -20.15 20.32
CA GLU A 430 -26.65 -21.47 20.55
C GLU A 430 -25.96 -22.50 19.65
N PHE A 431 -25.48 -23.59 20.26
CA PHE A 431 -24.85 -24.71 19.57
C PHE A 431 -25.62 -25.99 19.89
N ARG A 432 -25.94 -26.78 18.86
CA ARG A 432 -26.71 -28.04 18.99
C ARG A 432 -25.85 -29.24 18.59
N ALA A 433 -26.13 -30.42 19.15
CA ALA A 433 -25.39 -31.66 18.88
C ALA A 433 -25.32 -32.04 17.39
N GLY A 434 -26.31 -31.65 16.57
CA GLY A 434 -26.34 -31.84 15.12
C GLY A 434 -25.37 -30.96 14.31
N GLY A 435 -24.54 -30.15 14.97
CA GLY A 435 -23.64 -29.20 14.29
C GLY A 435 -24.38 -27.96 13.80
N GLU A 436 -25.49 -27.60 14.43
CA GLU A 436 -26.23 -26.36 14.13
C GLU A 436 -25.78 -25.22 15.05
N PHE A 437 -25.88 -24.01 14.51
CA PHE A 437 -25.54 -22.75 15.17
C PHE A 437 -26.61 -21.69 14.92
N ASP A 438 -26.96 -20.92 15.94
CA ASP A 438 -27.80 -19.73 15.79
C ASP A 438 -27.42 -18.64 16.80
N VAL A 439 -27.87 -17.42 16.54
CA VAL A 439 -27.75 -16.29 17.46
C VAL A 439 -29.16 -15.85 17.85
N LYS A 440 -29.43 -15.82 19.15
CA LYS A 440 -30.75 -15.46 19.70
C LYS A 440 -30.66 -14.28 20.64
N ARG A 441 -31.68 -13.43 20.68
CA ARG A 441 -31.79 -12.35 21.68
C ARG A 441 -31.96 -12.94 23.07
N THR A 442 -31.38 -12.31 24.08
CA THR A 442 -31.76 -12.62 25.46
C THR A 442 -33.15 -12.06 25.76
N PRO A 443 -33.93 -12.70 26.64
CA PRO A 443 -35.16 -12.09 27.16
C PRO A 443 -34.83 -10.79 27.93
N PRO A 444 -35.82 -9.89 28.12
CA PRO A 444 -35.64 -8.73 28.98
C PRO A 444 -35.35 -9.17 30.43
N PRO A 445 -34.58 -8.37 31.20
CA PRO A 445 -34.34 -8.68 32.60
C PRO A 445 -35.65 -8.67 33.39
N GLY A 446 -35.78 -9.61 34.33
CA GLY A 446 -36.95 -9.76 35.19
C GLY A 446 -36.56 -9.92 36.67
N ARG A 447 -37.47 -10.48 37.46
CA ARG A 447 -37.24 -10.83 38.88
C ARG A 447 -37.65 -12.28 39.13
N GLY A 448 -37.07 -12.88 40.16
CA GLY A 448 -37.34 -14.25 40.58
C GLY A 448 -36.57 -15.32 39.80
N VAL A 449 -36.63 -16.55 40.30
CA VAL A 449 -35.91 -17.72 39.75
C VAL A 449 -36.29 -18.01 38.28
N ARG A 450 -37.55 -17.74 37.90
CA ARG A 450 -37.99 -17.89 36.51
C ARG A 450 -37.28 -16.93 35.55
N ALA A 451 -37.10 -15.67 35.95
CA ALA A 451 -36.31 -14.71 35.18
C ALA A 451 -34.83 -15.13 35.10
N ALA A 452 -34.29 -15.70 36.19
CA ALA A 452 -32.94 -16.26 36.19
C ALA A 452 -32.80 -17.42 35.18
N LEU A 453 -33.78 -18.33 35.13
CA LEU A 453 -33.84 -19.42 34.15
C LEU A 453 -33.90 -18.87 32.71
N ALA A 454 -34.73 -17.86 32.45
CA ALA A 454 -34.81 -17.20 31.15
C ALA A 454 -33.46 -16.60 30.71
N MET A 455 -32.69 -16.03 31.65
CA MET A 455 -31.35 -15.47 31.38
C MET A 455 -30.26 -16.52 31.10
N THR A 456 -30.58 -17.82 31.19
CA THR A 456 -29.73 -18.92 30.68
C THR A 456 -30.07 -19.32 29.23
N GLY A 457 -31.20 -18.82 28.71
CA GLY A 457 -31.72 -19.12 27.38
C GLY A 457 -32.54 -20.41 27.31
N HIS A 458 -33.00 -20.94 28.45
CA HIS A 458 -33.81 -22.16 28.52
C HIS A 458 -35.11 -22.02 27.72
N SER A 459 -35.44 -23.00 26.87
CA SER A 459 -36.52 -22.87 25.89
C SER A 459 -37.91 -22.79 26.53
N ASN A 460 -38.07 -23.40 27.71
CA ASN A 460 -39.33 -23.45 28.44
C ASN A 460 -39.39 -22.46 29.62
N SER A 461 -38.52 -21.45 29.69
CA SER A 461 -38.49 -20.52 30.84
C SER A 461 -39.84 -19.81 31.09
N ASP A 462 -40.59 -19.57 30.02
CA ASP A 462 -41.85 -18.83 30.04
C ASP A 462 -43.07 -19.77 30.16
N ASP A 463 -42.86 -21.09 30.28
CA ASP A 463 -43.95 -22.07 30.41
C ASP A 463 -44.62 -21.93 31.79
N PRO A 464 -45.91 -21.52 31.85
CA PRO A 464 -46.63 -21.35 33.10
C PRO A 464 -46.91 -22.69 33.81
N ALA A 465 -46.76 -23.83 33.12
CA ALA A 465 -46.95 -25.16 33.70
C ALA A 465 -45.76 -25.64 34.55
N LEU A 466 -44.58 -25.04 34.40
CA LEU A 466 -43.43 -25.33 35.27
C LEU A 466 -43.70 -24.76 36.66
N ASP A 467 -43.79 -25.60 37.68
CA ASP A 467 -43.84 -25.14 39.05
C ASP A 467 -42.46 -24.61 39.52
N GLN A 468 -42.41 -24.08 40.74
CA GLN A 468 -41.20 -23.44 41.25
C GLN A 468 -40.04 -24.44 41.44
N ASP A 469 -40.33 -25.67 41.84
CA ASP A 469 -39.31 -26.70 42.06
C ASP A 469 -38.72 -27.17 40.73
N ALA A 470 -39.56 -27.33 39.70
CA ALA A 470 -39.11 -27.63 38.34
C ALA A 470 -38.26 -26.48 37.76
N VAL A 471 -38.62 -25.22 37.99
CA VAL A 471 -37.81 -24.06 37.57
C VAL A 471 -36.43 -24.06 38.24
N VAL A 472 -36.35 -24.41 39.53
CA VAL A 472 -35.08 -24.53 40.25
C VAL A 472 -34.24 -25.68 39.70
N ALA A 473 -34.84 -26.84 39.46
CA ALA A 473 -34.17 -28.00 38.89
C ALA A 473 -33.59 -27.72 37.49
N GLU A 474 -34.35 -27.05 36.63
CA GLU A 474 -33.89 -26.65 35.29
C GLU A 474 -32.81 -25.56 35.37
N LEU A 475 -32.91 -24.63 36.31
CA LEU A 475 -31.87 -23.62 36.52
C LEU A 475 -30.57 -24.27 37.02
N ALA A 476 -30.66 -25.23 37.95
CA ALA A 476 -29.52 -26.02 38.42
C ALA A 476 -28.87 -26.77 37.25
N HIS A 477 -29.68 -27.46 36.44
CA HIS A 477 -29.19 -28.13 35.24
C HIS A 477 -28.50 -27.14 34.28
N ALA A 478 -29.09 -25.98 34.02
CA ALA A 478 -28.56 -24.97 33.11
C ALA A 478 -27.20 -24.41 33.55
N VAL A 479 -26.94 -24.33 34.86
CA VAL A 479 -25.64 -23.89 35.41
C VAL A 479 -24.66 -25.04 35.67
N TRP A 480 -24.94 -26.23 35.13
CA TRP A 480 -24.10 -27.43 35.20
C TRP A 480 -24.02 -28.07 36.60
N LEU A 481 -25.10 -27.96 37.37
CA LEU A 481 -25.35 -28.76 38.56
C LEU A 481 -26.28 -29.95 38.22
N ASP A 482 -26.39 -30.87 39.17
CA ASP A 482 -27.41 -31.92 39.14
C ASP A 482 -28.79 -31.32 39.45
N THR A 483 -29.86 -31.94 38.96
CA THR A 483 -31.23 -31.40 39.03
C THR A 483 -31.81 -31.37 40.45
N ASP A 484 -31.21 -32.10 41.39
CA ASP A 484 -31.54 -32.10 42.81
C ASP A 484 -30.80 -31.02 43.62
N ALA A 485 -29.91 -30.25 42.98
CA ALA A 485 -29.18 -29.17 43.65
C ALA A 485 -30.11 -28.00 44.02
N GLY A 486 -29.89 -27.44 45.21
CA GLY A 486 -30.73 -26.37 45.76
C GLY A 486 -30.32 -24.96 45.30
N LEU A 487 -31.11 -23.96 45.70
CA LEU A 487 -30.84 -22.56 45.39
C LEU A 487 -29.48 -22.07 45.93
N ASP A 488 -29.00 -22.59 47.07
CA ASP A 488 -27.71 -22.19 47.64
C ASP A 488 -26.52 -22.69 46.80
N ASP A 489 -26.62 -23.87 46.19
CA ASP A 489 -25.61 -24.37 45.26
C ASP A 489 -25.57 -23.54 43.98
N ILE A 490 -26.75 -23.18 43.46
CA ILE A 490 -26.90 -22.28 42.31
C ILE A 490 -26.27 -20.92 42.61
N ARG A 491 -26.58 -20.30 43.76
CA ARG A 491 -25.95 -19.05 44.22
C ARG A 491 -24.43 -19.18 44.29
N GLY A 492 -23.93 -20.29 44.82
CA GLY A 492 -22.51 -20.59 44.88
C GLY A 492 -21.84 -20.61 43.51
N VAL A 493 -22.46 -21.25 42.51
CA VAL A 493 -21.96 -21.29 41.13
C VAL A 493 -21.99 -19.90 40.49
N LEU A 494 -23.11 -19.18 40.56
CA LEU A 494 -23.27 -17.86 39.96
C LEU A 494 -22.29 -16.84 40.56
N THR A 495 -22.07 -16.90 41.88
CA THR A 495 -21.08 -16.06 42.58
C THR A 495 -19.67 -16.36 42.10
N ARG A 496 -19.27 -17.64 42.02
CA ARG A 496 -17.94 -18.04 41.50
C ARG A 496 -17.72 -17.58 40.06
N ARG A 497 -18.76 -17.62 39.23
CA ARG A 497 -18.73 -17.17 37.83
C ARG A 497 -18.85 -15.65 37.66
N ARG A 498 -19.16 -14.91 38.73
CA ARG A 498 -19.44 -13.46 38.75
C ARG A 498 -20.61 -13.07 37.85
N GLU A 499 -21.66 -13.87 37.84
CA GLU A 499 -22.90 -13.64 37.08
C GLU A 499 -23.92 -12.91 37.95
N LEU A 500 -23.55 -11.69 38.37
CA LEU A 500 -24.31 -10.90 39.34
C LEU A 500 -25.73 -10.59 38.87
N ASP A 501 -25.93 -10.42 37.57
CA ASP A 501 -27.25 -10.14 36.99
C ASP A 501 -28.23 -11.29 37.16
N ILE A 502 -27.77 -12.54 37.04
CA ILE A 502 -28.59 -13.74 37.29
C ILE A 502 -28.73 -13.96 38.80
N LEU A 503 -27.65 -13.73 39.57
CA LEU A 503 -27.66 -13.86 41.02
C LEU A 503 -28.70 -12.93 41.68
N GLU A 504 -28.75 -11.66 41.27
CA GLU A 504 -29.76 -10.69 41.73
C GLU A 504 -31.19 -11.16 41.44
N MET A 505 -31.43 -11.84 40.31
CA MET A 505 -32.73 -12.40 39.97
C MET A 505 -33.10 -13.57 40.89
N VAL A 506 -32.14 -14.45 41.20
CA VAL A 506 -32.33 -15.55 42.16
C VAL A 506 -32.59 -15.01 43.56
N ASP A 507 -31.86 -13.97 43.98
CA ASP A 507 -32.01 -13.38 45.32
C ASP A 507 -33.29 -12.55 45.47
N SER A 508 -33.81 -12.00 44.37
CA SER A 508 -35.11 -11.32 44.34
C SER A 508 -36.32 -12.26 44.46
N ALA A 509 -36.08 -13.59 44.54
CA ALA A 509 -37.10 -14.61 44.75
C ALA A 509 -37.33 -14.96 46.24
N ALA A 510 -36.53 -14.39 47.15
CA ALA A 510 -36.59 -14.64 48.59
C ALA A 510 -37.62 -13.77 49.31
#